data_AF-A0A146G4T7-F1
#
_entry.id   AF-A0A146G4T7-F1
#
_cell.length_a   1.000
_cell.length_b   1.000
_cell.length_c   1.000
_cell.angle_alpha   90.00
_cell.angle_beta   90.00
_cell.angle_gamma   90.00
#
_symmetry.space_group_name_H-M   'P 1'
#
loop_
_entity.id
_entity.type
_entity.pdbx_description
1 polymer ?
#
loop_
_entity_poly.entity_id
_entity_poly.type
_entity_poly.pdbx_seq_one_letter_code
_entity_poly.pdbx_strand_id
1 'polypeptide(L)'
;MPYLGEIKIWPVRFVPENWLPCDGRLLKVQEHQALFSIIENTYGGDGRKDFALPDLRGVFPIGSGTGSSGTRYLMGTRVSQETQSVVNHVTFDVPLPEHTHKAEFTWENAPSDPVQVVVNNAANSSASPGGNYLAVASGSGNPKVYGAKPTANPPATLAGVSGGTGGGIKSGTVTVSKEGIPNAKAAVDVTSTFKMLPPYLTLGFIICVEGGDYPPRREDDSMMP
;
A
#
# COMPACT_ATOMS: atom_id res chain seq x y z
N MET A 1 -6.77 -25.54 -57.03
CA MET A 1 -8.02 -25.50 -56.24
C MET A 1 -7.66 -24.75 -54.94
N PRO A 2 -8.51 -24.54 -53.91
CA PRO A 2 -7.97 -23.99 -52.66
C PRO A 2 -6.96 -24.97 -52.05
N TYR A 3 -6.00 -24.48 -51.29
CA TYR A 3 -5.13 -25.38 -50.53
C TYR A 3 -5.86 -25.90 -49.29
N LEU A 4 -5.55 -27.12 -48.88
CA LEU A 4 -6.06 -27.67 -47.63
C LEU A 4 -5.51 -26.86 -46.45
N GLY A 5 -6.38 -26.47 -45.52
CA GLY A 5 -6.04 -25.58 -44.40
C GLY A 5 -6.01 -24.09 -44.75
N GLU A 6 -6.31 -23.70 -45.99
CA GLU A 6 -6.41 -22.29 -46.39
C GLU A 6 -7.54 -21.59 -45.62
N ILE A 7 -7.24 -20.44 -45.02
CA ILE A 7 -8.22 -19.59 -44.33
C ILE A 7 -8.52 -18.38 -45.22
N LYS A 8 -9.80 -18.08 -45.41
CA LYS A 8 -10.23 -16.86 -46.11
C LYS A 8 -11.36 -16.14 -45.39
N ILE A 9 -11.45 -14.85 -45.68
CA ILE A 9 -12.56 -14.00 -45.26
C ILE A 9 -13.82 -14.40 -46.04
N TRP A 10 -14.95 -14.49 -45.36
CA TRP A 10 -16.22 -14.90 -45.92
C TRP A 10 -17.36 -13.98 -45.46
N PRO A 11 -18.00 -13.23 -46.38
CA PRO A 11 -19.00 -12.24 -46.02
C PRO A 11 -20.42 -12.82 -45.83
N VAL A 12 -20.64 -14.09 -46.14
CA VAL A 12 -21.97 -14.71 -46.18
C VAL A 12 -22.18 -15.62 -44.97
N ARG A 13 -23.44 -15.84 -44.57
CA ARG A 13 -23.81 -16.65 -43.40
C ARG A 13 -23.72 -18.17 -43.61
N PHE A 14 -23.81 -18.65 -44.85
CA PHE A 14 -23.68 -20.08 -45.14
C PHE A 14 -22.22 -20.43 -45.42
N VAL A 15 -21.83 -21.66 -45.11
CA VAL A 15 -20.48 -22.16 -45.39
C VAL A 15 -20.55 -23.14 -46.57
N PRO A 16 -19.74 -22.96 -47.63
CA PRO A 16 -19.69 -23.88 -48.77
C PRO A 16 -19.27 -25.31 -48.36
N GLU A 17 -19.59 -26.30 -49.19
CA GLU A 17 -19.08 -27.67 -49.03
C GLU A 17 -17.55 -27.68 -48.98
N ASN A 18 -16.99 -28.58 -48.18
CA ASN A 18 -15.55 -28.72 -47.91
C ASN A 18 -14.90 -27.58 -47.11
N TRP A 19 -15.69 -26.60 -46.65
CA TRP A 19 -15.24 -25.53 -45.76
C TRP A 19 -15.94 -25.62 -44.41
N LEU A 20 -15.27 -25.15 -43.36
CA LEU A 20 -15.85 -24.98 -42.03
C LEU A 20 -15.54 -23.59 -41.49
N PRO A 21 -16.38 -23.02 -40.61
CA PRO A 21 -16.09 -21.75 -39.97
C PRO A 21 -14.94 -21.90 -38.97
N CYS A 22 -14.11 -20.87 -38.83
CA CYS A 22 -13.04 -20.81 -37.84
C CYS A 22 -13.60 -20.46 -36.45
N ASP A 23 -14.29 -21.41 -35.82
CA ASP A 23 -15.01 -21.25 -34.55
C ASP A 23 -14.44 -22.07 -33.38
N GLY A 24 -13.24 -22.63 -33.53
CA GLY A 24 -12.61 -23.40 -32.45
C GLY A 24 -13.13 -24.82 -32.25
N ARG A 25 -14.02 -25.33 -33.12
CA ARG A 25 -14.58 -26.67 -32.98
C ARG A 25 -13.49 -27.76 -33.03
N LEU A 26 -13.74 -28.86 -32.32
CA LEU A 26 -12.93 -30.07 -32.39
C LEU A 26 -13.36 -30.93 -33.58
N LEU A 27 -12.38 -31.41 -34.33
CA LEU A 27 -12.53 -32.37 -35.42
C LEU A 27 -11.76 -33.64 -35.09
N LYS A 28 -12.25 -34.79 -35.56
CA LYS A 28 -11.56 -36.06 -35.38
C LYS A 28 -10.40 -36.19 -36.37
N VAL A 29 -9.25 -36.57 -35.84
CA VAL A 29 -8.04 -36.84 -36.65
C VAL A 29 -8.31 -37.92 -37.69
N GLN A 30 -9.08 -38.95 -37.35
CA GLN A 30 -9.40 -40.05 -38.26
C GLN A 30 -10.21 -39.64 -39.49
N GLU A 31 -11.05 -38.62 -39.37
CA GLU A 31 -11.91 -38.13 -40.46
C GLU A 31 -11.19 -37.05 -41.29
N HIS A 32 -10.28 -36.28 -40.69
CA HIS A 32 -9.57 -35.18 -41.34
C HIS A 32 -8.03 -35.31 -41.27
N GLN A 33 -7.50 -36.48 -41.60
CA GLN A 33 -6.06 -36.80 -41.48
C GLN A 33 -5.16 -35.82 -42.25
N ALA A 34 -5.56 -35.45 -43.48
CA ALA A 34 -4.78 -34.56 -44.33
C ALA A 34 -4.74 -33.11 -43.78
N LEU A 35 -5.82 -32.65 -43.14
CA LEU A 35 -5.81 -31.34 -42.49
C LEU A 35 -4.96 -31.38 -41.21
N PHE A 36 -5.08 -32.44 -40.43
CA PHE A 36 -4.30 -32.62 -39.21
C PHE A 36 -2.79 -32.65 -39.48
N SER A 37 -2.32 -33.23 -40.59
CA SER A 37 -0.89 -33.22 -40.93
C SER A 37 -0.33 -31.84 -41.29
N ILE A 38 -1.19 -30.84 -41.48
CA ILE A 38 -0.83 -29.45 -41.78
C ILE A 38 -0.88 -28.59 -40.53
N ILE A 39 -2.01 -28.61 -39.79
CA ILE A 39 -2.22 -27.70 -38.65
C ILE A 39 -1.93 -28.34 -37.28
N GLU A 40 -1.79 -29.66 -37.24
CA GLU A 40 -1.58 -30.46 -36.04
C GLU A 40 -2.59 -30.12 -34.93
N ASN A 41 -2.15 -30.02 -33.68
CA ASN A 41 -2.96 -29.59 -32.53
C ASN A 41 -2.70 -28.14 -32.13
N THR A 42 -2.20 -27.30 -33.05
CA THR A 42 -1.78 -25.90 -32.79
C THR A 42 -2.86 -25.06 -32.11
N TYR A 43 -4.14 -25.33 -32.41
CA TYR A 43 -5.28 -24.57 -31.89
C TYR A 43 -6.02 -25.28 -30.75
N GLY A 44 -5.52 -26.44 -30.30
CA GLY A 44 -6.12 -27.27 -29.24
C GLY A 44 -6.46 -28.70 -29.68
N GLY A 45 -7.12 -29.43 -28.79
CA GLY A 45 -7.36 -30.88 -28.91
C GLY A 45 -6.26 -31.74 -28.30
N ASP A 46 -6.45 -33.05 -28.31
CA ASP A 46 -5.53 -34.03 -27.73
C ASP A 46 -4.40 -34.45 -28.69
N GLY A 47 -4.48 -34.06 -29.95
CA GLY A 47 -3.49 -34.36 -31.01
C GLY A 47 -3.39 -35.85 -31.37
N ARG A 48 -4.33 -36.68 -30.91
CA ARG A 48 -4.36 -38.13 -31.16
C ARG A 48 -5.70 -38.58 -31.70
N LYS A 49 -6.78 -38.22 -31.02
CA LYS A 49 -8.17 -38.46 -31.42
C LYS A 49 -8.77 -37.23 -32.09
N ASP A 50 -8.47 -36.05 -31.56
CA ASP A 50 -9.03 -34.79 -32.03
C ASP A 50 -7.99 -33.65 -32.12
N PHE A 51 -8.37 -32.64 -32.88
CA PHE A 51 -7.67 -31.38 -33.02
C PHE A 51 -8.69 -30.26 -33.21
N ALA A 52 -8.35 -29.05 -32.77
CA ALA A 52 -9.22 -27.89 -32.91
C ALA A 52 -8.94 -27.10 -34.19
N LEU A 53 -9.99 -26.52 -34.77
CA LEU A 53 -9.85 -25.44 -35.75
C LEU A 53 -9.43 -24.13 -35.06
N PRO A 54 -8.89 -23.14 -35.80
CA PRO A 54 -8.70 -21.80 -35.26
C PRO A 54 -10.02 -21.19 -34.77
N ASP A 55 -10.01 -20.46 -33.65
CA ASP A 55 -11.14 -19.64 -33.19
C ASP A 55 -10.88 -18.16 -33.47
N LEU A 56 -11.42 -17.67 -34.58
CA LEU A 56 -11.27 -16.28 -35.03
C LEU A 56 -12.47 -15.40 -34.64
N ARG A 57 -13.36 -15.87 -33.76
CA ARG A 57 -14.51 -15.09 -33.31
C ARG A 57 -14.07 -14.03 -32.31
N GLY A 58 -14.43 -12.77 -32.59
CA GLY A 58 -14.14 -11.63 -31.72
C GLY A 58 -12.66 -11.25 -31.65
N VAL A 59 -11.85 -11.70 -32.60
CA VAL A 59 -10.42 -11.39 -32.70
C VAL A 59 -10.03 -11.08 -34.14
N PHE A 60 -9.02 -10.23 -34.32
CA PHE A 60 -8.43 -9.98 -35.63
C PHE A 60 -7.17 -10.84 -35.81
N PRO A 61 -7.01 -11.54 -36.94
CA PRO A 61 -5.80 -12.30 -37.20
C PRO A 61 -4.62 -11.34 -37.40
N ILE A 62 -3.51 -11.64 -36.73
CA ILE A 62 -2.23 -10.95 -36.88
C ILE A 62 -1.16 -11.95 -37.33
N GLY A 63 -0.12 -11.46 -38.00
CA GLY A 63 0.99 -12.31 -38.42
C GLY A 63 1.72 -12.92 -37.23
N SER A 64 2.00 -14.22 -37.29
CA SER A 64 2.88 -14.89 -36.33
C SER A 64 4.33 -14.45 -36.52
N GLY A 65 5.12 -14.48 -35.46
CA GLY A 65 6.54 -14.11 -35.46
C GLY A 65 6.83 -12.91 -34.55
N THR A 66 8.00 -12.32 -34.69
CA THR A 66 8.44 -11.20 -33.85
C THR A 66 8.08 -9.88 -34.52
N GLY A 67 7.23 -9.09 -33.88
CA GLY A 67 6.89 -7.74 -34.32
C GLY A 67 8.08 -6.77 -34.19
N SER A 68 7.97 -5.60 -34.80
CA SER A 68 9.02 -4.56 -34.76
C SER A 68 9.36 -4.06 -33.36
N SER A 69 8.42 -4.20 -32.41
CA SER A 69 8.61 -3.90 -30.98
C SER A 69 9.38 -4.99 -30.21
N GLY A 70 9.76 -6.10 -30.85
CA GLY A 70 10.35 -7.27 -30.20
C GLY A 70 9.31 -8.21 -29.56
N THR A 71 8.02 -7.87 -29.61
CA THR A 71 6.94 -8.74 -29.12
C THR A 71 6.83 -9.99 -29.99
N ARG A 72 6.92 -11.18 -29.38
CA ARG A 72 6.78 -12.47 -30.08
C ARG A 72 5.31 -12.92 -30.07
N TYR A 73 4.74 -13.09 -31.26
CA TYR A 73 3.40 -13.62 -31.49
C TYR A 73 3.49 -15.09 -31.91
N LEU A 74 3.20 -16.00 -30.98
CA LEU A 74 3.21 -17.44 -31.24
C LEU A 74 1.97 -17.84 -32.03
N MET A 75 2.14 -18.69 -33.03
CA MET A 75 1.02 -19.29 -33.77
C MET A 75 0.06 -20.01 -32.80
N GLY A 76 -1.24 -19.94 -33.06
CA GLY A 76 -2.27 -20.54 -32.21
C GLY A 76 -2.59 -19.76 -30.93
N THR A 77 -1.84 -18.70 -30.60
CA THR A 77 -2.13 -17.90 -29.41
C THR A 77 -3.34 -17.00 -29.64
N ARG A 78 -4.37 -17.16 -28.81
CA ARG A 78 -5.55 -16.30 -28.81
C ARG A 78 -5.44 -15.26 -27.69
N VAL A 79 -5.32 -14.00 -28.08
CA VAL A 79 -5.43 -12.84 -27.16
C VAL A 79 -6.61 -12.00 -27.61
N SER A 80 -7.54 -11.72 -26.71
CA SER A 80 -8.65 -10.80 -26.95
C SER A 80 -8.68 -9.80 -25.81
N GLN A 81 -8.47 -8.52 -26.14
CA GLN A 81 -8.64 -7.40 -25.22
C GLN A 81 -9.46 -6.33 -25.93
N GLU A 82 -10.75 -6.27 -25.65
CA GLU A 82 -11.64 -5.25 -26.22
C GLU A 82 -11.57 -3.90 -25.47
N THR A 83 -11.05 -3.93 -24.24
CA THR A 83 -10.95 -2.78 -23.34
C THR A 83 -9.58 -2.70 -22.69
N GLN A 84 -9.01 -1.50 -22.65
CA GLN A 84 -7.84 -1.21 -21.84
C GLN A 84 -8.28 -0.42 -20.60
N SER A 85 -7.80 -0.85 -19.43
CA SER A 85 -8.00 -0.14 -18.17
C SER A 85 -6.74 0.64 -17.84
N VAL A 86 -6.89 1.92 -17.55
CA VAL A 86 -5.79 2.77 -17.08
C VAL A 86 -6.12 3.20 -15.65
N VAL A 87 -5.19 2.92 -14.74
CA VAL A 87 -5.24 3.39 -13.36
C VAL A 87 -4.43 4.67 -13.29
N ASN A 88 -5.12 5.79 -13.05
CA ASN A 88 -4.46 7.05 -12.76
C ASN A 88 -4.37 7.20 -11.25
N HIS A 89 -3.14 7.29 -10.74
CA HIS A 89 -2.90 7.57 -9.34
C HIS A 89 -3.00 9.08 -9.11
N VAL A 90 -4.08 9.53 -8.48
CA VAL A 90 -4.25 10.95 -8.14
C VAL A 90 -3.96 11.12 -6.67
N THR A 91 -2.97 11.94 -6.37
CA THR A 91 -2.61 12.28 -4.99
C THR A 91 -3.18 13.65 -4.65
N PHE A 92 -4.05 13.71 -3.65
CA PHE A 92 -4.58 14.95 -3.12
C PHE A 92 -3.80 15.38 -1.87
N ASP A 93 -3.51 16.67 -1.77
CA ASP A 93 -3.17 17.28 -0.49
C ASP A 93 -4.41 17.29 0.38
N VAL A 94 -4.48 16.38 1.36
CA VAL A 94 -5.55 16.42 2.34
C VAL A 94 -5.11 17.37 3.46
N PRO A 95 -5.88 18.44 3.73
CA PRO A 95 -5.57 19.39 4.79
C PRO A 95 -5.92 18.83 6.17
N LEU A 96 -5.54 17.58 6.46
CA LEU A 96 -5.70 16.94 7.76
C LEU A 96 -4.30 16.60 8.29
N PRO A 97 -3.66 17.54 9.02
CA PRO A 97 -2.41 17.26 9.71
C PRO A 97 -2.59 16.12 10.71
N GLU A 98 -1.67 15.15 10.74
CA GLU A 98 -1.45 14.36 11.96
C GLU A 98 -1.10 15.35 13.06
N HIS A 99 -1.88 15.38 14.15
CA HIS A 99 -1.65 16.32 15.23
C HIS A 99 -1.46 15.58 16.55
N THR A 100 -0.39 15.94 17.23
CA THR A 100 -0.19 15.66 18.65
C THR A 100 -0.05 17.00 19.36
N HIS A 101 -0.52 17.08 20.58
CA HIS A 101 -0.41 18.30 21.38
C HIS A 101 0.61 18.05 22.49
N LYS A 102 1.75 18.74 22.43
CA LYS A 102 2.64 18.82 23.59
C LYS A 102 2.07 19.88 24.54
N ALA A 103 1.67 19.45 25.73
CA ALA A 103 1.29 20.34 26.81
C ALA A 103 2.48 20.49 27.76
N GLU A 104 2.97 21.72 27.92
CA GLU A 104 3.99 22.06 28.91
C GLU A 104 3.39 22.95 29.99
N PHE A 105 3.62 22.58 31.25
CA PHE A 105 3.18 23.36 32.41
C PHE A 105 4.34 24.23 32.90
N THR A 106 4.15 25.54 32.91
CA THR A 106 5.08 26.49 33.51
C THR A 106 4.47 27.07 34.79
N TRP A 107 5.17 26.94 35.92
CA TRP A 107 4.76 27.57 37.17
C TRP A 107 5.16 29.04 37.21
N GLU A 108 4.31 29.88 37.79
CA GLU A 108 4.55 31.33 37.93
C GLU A 108 5.15 31.64 39.31
N ASN A 109 6.21 32.45 39.36
CA ASN A 109 7.04 32.76 40.55
C ASN A 109 7.71 31.55 41.21
N ALA A 110 8.87 31.11 40.70
CA ALA A 110 9.78 30.27 41.48
C ALA A 110 10.22 31.07 42.73
N PRO A 111 9.90 30.63 43.97
CA PRO A 111 10.31 31.36 45.15
C PRO A 111 11.84 31.32 45.26
N SER A 112 12.50 32.47 45.12
CA SER A 112 13.94 32.63 45.32
C SER A 112 14.34 32.62 46.80
N ASP A 113 13.36 32.67 47.71
CA ASP A 113 13.60 32.85 49.14
C ASP A 113 13.53 31.52 49.90
N PRO A 114 14.56 31.17 50.69
CA PRO A 114 14.58 29.93 51.46
C PRO A 114 13.49 29.94 52.55
N VAL A 115 12.99 28.75 52.86
CA VAL A 115 12.02 28.52 53.93
C VAL A 115 12.63 28.86 55.29
N GLN A 116 12.04 29.83 55.96
CA GLN A 116 12.52 30.31 57.25
C GLN A 116 11.99 29.41 58.38
N VAL A 117 12.79 28.43 58.81
CA VAL A 117 12.54 27.74 60.09
C VAL A 117 13.13 28.59 61.21
N VAL A 118 12.27 29.19 62.02
CA VAL A 118 12.63 30.00 63.18
C VAL A 118 13.21 29.09 64.26
N VAL A 119 14.43 29.37 64.73
CA VAL A 119 15.05 28.68 65.87
C VAL A 119 15.38 29.66 67.00
N ASN A 120 15.50 29.13 68.22
CA ASN A 120 15.88 29.89 69.40
C ASN A 120 17.39 29.80 69.63
N ASN A 121 18.07 30.95 69.73
CA ASN A 121 19.51 31.00 70.00
C ASN A 121 19.87 30.90 71.50
N ALA A 122 18.87 30.75 72.37
CA ALA A 122 19.06 30.52 73.80
C ALA A 122 19.25 29.03 74.12
N ALA A 123 19.71 28.76 75.35
CA ALA A 123 19.84 27.43 75.92
C ALA A 123 18.52 26.64 75.87
N ASN A 124 18.61 25.37 75.48
CA ASN A 124 17.54 24.38 75.55
C ASN A 124 16.98 24.25 76.99
N SER A 125 15.65 24.12 77.09
CA SER A 125 14.98 24.01 78.40
C SER A 125 13.89 22.93 78.43
N SER A 126 13.47 22.44 77.26
CA SER A 126 12.37 21.50 77.07
C SER A 126 12.76 20.29 76.22
N ALA A 127 12.18 19.13 76.54
CA ALA A 127 12.26 17.91 75.74
C ALA A 127 11.06 17.74 74.80
N SER A 128 10.04 18.60 74.90
CA SER A 128 8.81 18.51 74.10
C SER A 128 8.75 19.58 73.01
N PRO A 129 8.39 19.22 71.77
CA PRO A 129 8.19 20.18 70.69
C PRO A 129 6.93 21.03 70.84
N GLY A 130 5.97 20.65 71.69
CA GLY A 130 4.70 21.37 71.83
C GLY A 130 4.90 22.83 72.26
N GLY A 131 4.66 23.77 71.35
CA GLY A 131 4.81 25.22 71.59
C GLY A 131 6.25 25.72 71.74
N ASN A 132 7.25 24.86 71.52
CA ASN A 132 8.68 25.16 71.68
C ASN A 132 9.42 25.15 70.34
N TYR A 133 10.60 25.77 70.30
CA TYR A 133 11.44 25.94 69.11
C TYR A 133 12.77 25.20 69.30
N LEU A 134 13.41 24.75 68.22
CA LEU A 134 14.77 24.20 68.30
C LEU A 134 15.70 25.21 68.98
N ALA A 135 16.51 24.75 69.93
CA ALA A 135 17.33 25.61 70.78
C ALA A 135 18.78 25.13 70.86
N VAL A 136 19.69 26.01 71.28
CA VAL A 136 21.12 25.68 71.43
C VAL A 136 21.29 24.68 72.57
N ALA A 137 22.05 23.62 72.32
CA ALA A 137 22.33 22.60 73.33
C ALA A 137 23.10 23.20 74.52
N SER A 138 22.60 23.00 75.73
CA SER A 138 23.27 23.43 76.96
C SER A 138 23.20 22.34 78.05
N GLY A 139 24.32 22.12 78.74
CA GLY A 139 24.46 21.22 79.90
C GLY A 139 24.62 19.72 79.58
N SER A 140 25.18 18.97 80.54
CA SER A 140 25.31 17.50 80.51
C SER A 140 24.12 16.84 81.21
N GLY A 141 23.34 16.04 80.48
CA GLY A 141 22.13 15.37 80.94
C GLY A 141 21.23 14.96 79.77
N ASN A 142 20.04 14.40 80.03
CA ASN A 142 19.07 13.99 78.99
C ASN A 142 18.96 15.07 77.89
N PRO A 143 19.08 14.71 76.60
CA PRO A 143 19.19 15.69 75.53
C PRO A 143 17.88 16.47 75.38
N LYS A 144 17.86 17.69 75.92
CA LYS A 144 16.84 18.68 75.62
C LYS A 144 17.18 19.26 74.24
N VAL A 145 16.21 19.42 73.36
CA VAL A 145 16.44 19.95 72.00
C VAL A 145 15.62 21.22 71.76
N TYR A 146 14.65 21.51 72.64
CA TYR A 146 13.71 22.60 72.47
C TYR A 146 13.85 23.65 73.57
N GLY A 147 13.47 24.88 73.25
CA GLY A 147 13.38 26.02 74.16
C GLY A 147 12.11 26.84 73.90
N ALA A 148 11.83 27.79 74.79
CA ALA A 148 10.67 28.67 74.65
C ALA A 148 10.70 29.46 73.34
N LYS A 149 9.58 30.11 72.99
CA LYS A 149 9.54 31.06 71.85
C LYS A 149 10.62 32.12 72.01
N PRO A 150 11.45 32.40 70.98
CA PRO A 150 12.44 33.47 71.05
C PRO A 150 11.76 34.81 71.35
N THR A 151 12.26 35.54 72.35
CA THR A 151 11.75 36.88 72.74
C THR A 151 12.67 38.02 72.31
N ALA A 152 13.87 37.72 71.81
CA ALA A 152 14.82 38.71 71.29
C ALA A 152 15.08 38.49 69.80
N ASN A 153 15.08 39.61 69.05
CA ASN A 153 15.33 39.67 67.62
C ASN A 153 16.85 39.76 67.35
N PRO A 154 17.41 39.03 66.35
CA PRO A 154 16.72 38.12 65.46
C PRO A 154 16.74 36.65 65.94
N PRO A 155 15.61 35.92 65.80
CA PRO A 155 15.66 34.46 65.82
C PRO A 155 16.60 33.97 64.73
N ALA A 156 17.44 32.99 65.03
CA ALA A 156 18.31 32.41 64.01
C ALA A 156 17.48 31.55 63.06
N THR A 157 17.89 31.50 61.79
CA THR A 157 17.27 30.71 60.75
C THR A 157 18.13 29.49 60.52
N LEU A 158 17.53 28.29 60.49
CA LEU A 158 18.32 27.08 60.23
C LEU A 158 18.89 27.12 58.81
N ALA A 159 20.20 27.28 58.70
CA ALA A 159 20.89 27.26 57.42
C ALA A 159 20.74 25.88 56.75
N GLY A 160 20.38 25.87 55.47
CA GLY A 160 20.37 24.64 54.66
C GLY A 160 19.06 23.84 54.67
N VAL A 161 18.00 24.30 55.35
CA VAL A 161 16.66 23.72 55.14
C VAL A 161 16.01 24.36 53.92
N SER A 162 16.11 23.71 52.76
CA SER A 162 15.36 24.03 51.55
C SER A 162 14.22 23.03 51.36
N GLY A 163 13.28 23.00 52.29
CA GLY A 163 12.02 22.27 52.13
C GLY A 163 10.90 23.27 51.88
N GLY A 164 10.44 23.41 50.64
CA GLY A 164 9.40 24.37 50.24
C GLY A 164 8.21 24.39 51.20
N THR A 165 7.87 25.56 51.72
CA THR A 165 6.81 25.69 52.72
C THR A 165 5.47 25.64 52.03
N GLY A 166 4.59 24.77 52.53
CA GLY A 166 3.14 24.94 52.59
C GLY A 166 2.53 25.96 51.63
N GLY A 167 2.08 25.44 50.50
CA GLY A 167 1.46 26.21 49.44
C GLY A 167 1.82 25.54 48.13
N GLY A 168 1.15 24.42 47.84
CA GLY A 168 1.27 23.78 46.53
C GLY A 168 1.12 24.82 45.42
N ILE A 169 1.68 24.51 44.25
CA ILE A 169 1.64 25.30 43.01
C ILE A 169 0.38 26.19 42.98
N LYS A 170 0.52 27.50 43.24
CA LYS A 170 -0.63 28.41 43.40
C LYS A 170 -1.33 28.67 42.07
N SER A 171 -0.56 28.75 41.00
CA SER A 171 -1.01 28.91 39.62
C SER A 171 0.14 28.62 38.66
N GLY A 172 -0.21 28.31 37.43
CA GLY A 172 0.73 28.18 36.32
C GLY A 172 -0.06 28.19 35.02
N THR A 173 0.62 28.45 33.92
CA THR A 173 0.02 28.43 32.60
C THR A 173 0.34 27.10 31.92
N VAL A 174 -0.66 26.45 31.33
CA VAL A 174 -0.42 25.36 30.38
C VAL A 174 -0.39 25.98 28.98
N THR A 175 0.76 25.93 28.32
CA THR A 175 0.85 26.30 26.92
C THR A 175 0.70 25.05 26.07
N VAL A 176 -0.24 25.07 25.13
CA VAL A 176 -0.39 24.04 24.10
C VAL A 176 0.13 24.62 22.79
N SER A 177 1.28 24.15 22.32
CA SER A 177 1.83 24.56 21.02
C SER A 177 1.01 23.96 19.87
N LYS A 178 0.92 24.70 18.76
CA LYS A 178 0.44 24.17 17.48
C LYS A 178 1.65 23.67 16.71
N GLU A 179 1.86 22.36 16.67
CA GLU A 179 2.83 21.72 15.77
C GLU A 179 2.05 20.89 14.75
N GLY A 180 2.18 21.24 13.46
CA GLY A 180 1.72 20.43 12.35
C GLY A 180 2.89 20.19 11.41
N ILE A 181 3.19 18.92 11.12
CA ILE A 181 4.12 18.55 10.03
C ILE A 181 3.34 18.65 8.71
N PRO A 182 3.96 19.15 7.61
CA PRO A 182 3.22 19.35 6.37
C PRO A 182 2.84 18.03 5.68
N ASN A 183 1.57 17.98 5.27
CA ASN A 183 1.04 17.26 4.11
C ASN A 183 0.92 15.73 4.22
N ALA A 184 -0.12 15.26 4.92
CA ALA A 184 -0.67 13.93 4.67
C ALA A 184 -1.27 13.90 3.25
N LYS A 185 -0.71 13.06 2.39
CA LYS A 185 -1.18 12.85 1.01
C LYS A 185 -2.21 11.72 1.03
N ALA A 186 -3.43 11.96 0.56
CA ALA A 186 -4.35 10.86 0.27
C ALA A 186 -4.21 10.44 -1.19
N ALA A 187 -3.99 9.15 -1.38
CA ALA A 187 -4.00 8.53 -2.69
C ALA A 187 -5.41 8.02 -3.01
N VAL A 188 -5.92 8.39 -4.19
CA VAL A 188 -7.13 7.79 -4.76
C VAL A 188 -6.77 7.25 -6.14
N ASP A 189 -6.96 5.94 -6.32
CA ASP A 189 -6.84 5.33 -7.63
C ASP A 189 -8.13 5.59 -8.42
N VAL A 190 -8.01 6.32 -9.53
CA VAL A 190 -9.12 6.55 -10.46
C VAL A 190 -8.94 5.61 -11.63
N THR A 191 -9.76 4.57 -11.68
CA THR A 191 -9.79 3.62 -12.78
C THR A 191 -10.69 4.15 -13.89
N SER A 192 -10.14 4.32 -15.09
CA SER A 192 -10.90 4.64 -16.29
C SER A 192 -10.77 3.51 -17.31
N THR A 193 -11.86 3.21 -17.99
CA THR A 193 -11.92 2.17 -19.03
C THR A 193 -12.36 2.80 -20.33
N PHE A 194 -11.60 2.58 -21.40
CA PHE A 194 -11.97 3.00 -22.75
C PHE A 194 -11.89 1.81 -23.72
N LYS A 195 -12.77 1.81 -24.72
CA LYS A 195 -12.72 0.85 -25.82
C LYS A 195 -11.62 1.27 -26.79
N MET A 196 -10.70 0.36 -27.11
CA MET A 196 -9.61 0.65 -28.05
C MET A 196 -9.98 0.38 -29.52
N LEU A 197 -11.18 -0.13 -29.76
CA LEU A 197 -11.60 -0.56 -31.10
C LEU A 197 -12.02 0.65 -31.95
N PRO A 198 -11.30 1.00 -33.03
CA PRO A 198 -11.80 1.94 -34.05
C PRO A 198 -13.04 1.33 -34.75
N PRO A 199 -13.80 2.08 -35.55
CA PRO A 199 -14.94 1.53 -36.28
C PRO A 199 -14.54 0.30 -37.11
N TYR A 200 -15.26 -0.82 -36.95
CA TYR A 200 -14.95 -2.08 -37.61
C TYR A 200 -16.18 -2.73 -38.23
N LEU A 201 -15.96 -3.49 -39.31
CA LEU A 201 -16.95 -4.37 -39.91
C LEU A 201 -16.55 -5.83 -39.64
N THR A 202 -17.47 -6.64 -39.13
CA THR A 202 -17.20 -8.05 -38.85
C THR A 202 -17.57 -8.91 -40.04
N LEU A 203 -16.59 -9.68 -40.53
CA LEU A 203 -16.77 -10.71 -41.54
C LEU A 203 -16.45 -12.08 -40.94
N GLY A 204 -17.01 -13.14 -41.50
CA GLY A 204 -16.69 -14.50 -41.08
C GLY A 204 -15.32 -14.95 -41.60
N PHE A 205 -14.75 -15.96 -40.97
CA PHE A 205 -13.59 -16.68 -41.47
C PHE A 205 -13.96 -18.15 -41.67
N ILE A 206 -13.54 -18.72 -42.78
CA ILE A 206 -13.73 -20.14 -43.10
C ILE A 206 -12.39 -20.76 -43.48
N ILE A 207 -12.24 -22.04 -43.16
CA ILE A 207 -11.05 -22.86 -43.45
C ILE A 207 -11.43 -24.03 -44.36
N CYS A 208 -10.60 -24.31 -45.35
CA CYS A 208 -10.73 -25.45 -46.24
C CYS A 208 -10.36 -26.74 -45.49
N VAL A 209 -11.31 -27.65 -45.30
CA VAL A 209 -11.13 -28.88 -44.50
C VAL A 209 -11.08 -30.15 -45.32
N GLU A 210 -11.57 -30.12 -46.56
CA GLU A 210 -11.60 -31.25 -47.49
C GLU A 210 -11.46 -30.75 -48.94
N GLY A 211 -11.23 -31.64 -49.90
CA GLY A 211 -11.27 -31.32 -51.35
C GLY A 211 -10.26 -30.29 -51.87
N GLY A 212 -9.37 -29.78 -51.02
CA GLY A 212 -8.29 -28.87 -51.38
C GLY A 212 -7.00 -29.60 -51.79
N ASP A 213 -6.15 -28.91 -52.53
CA ASP A 213 -4.83 -29.41 -52.89
C ASP A 213 -3.94 -29.43 -51.63
N TYR A 214 -3.19 -30.52 -51.42
CA TYR A 214 -2.24 -30.58 -50.30
C TYR A 214 -1.08 -29.61 -50.57
N PRO A 215 -0.77 -28.67 -49.66
CA PRO A 215 0.30 -27.70 -49.89
C PRO A 215 1.67 -28.39 -49.91
N PRO A 216 2.48 -28.20 -50.98
CA PRO A 216 3.81 -28.78 -51.03
C PRO A 216 4.71 -28.10 -49.98
N ARG A 217 5.39 -28.91 -49.16
CA ARG A 217 6.44 -28.37 -48.27
C ARG A 217 7.64 -27.97 -49.10
N ARG A 218 8.14 -26.76 -48.89
CA ARG A 218 9.40 -26.33 -49.47
C ARG A 218 10.55 -27.02 -48.72
N GLU A 219 11.55 -27.49 -49.44
CA GLU A 219 12.65 -28.31 -48.88
C GLU A 219 13.52 -27.55 -47.84
N ASP A 220 13.40 -26.22 -47.77
CA ASP A 220 14.08 -25.34 -46.82
C ASP A 220 13.26 -25.00 -45.55
N ASP A 221 12.01 -25.44 -45.44
CA ASP A 221 11.04 -24.92 -44.45
C ASP A 221 11.01 -25.69 -43.11
N SER A 222 12.04 -26.51 -42.83
CA SER A 222 12.11 -27.32 -41.60
C SER A 222 12.24 -26.53 -40.28
N MET A 223 12.33 -25.20 -40.34
CA MET A 223 12.51 -24.34 -39.17
C MET A 223 11.94 -22.94 -39.41
N MET A 224 10.62 -22.81 -39.56
CA MET A 224 9.95 -21.55 -39.20
C MET A 224 9.82 -21.53 -37.67
N PRO A 225 10.50 -20.61 -36.96
CA PRO A 225 10.60 -20.59 -35.49
C PRO A 225 9.36 -20.07 -34.76
#